data_AF-A0A957VRH1-F1
#
_entry.id   AF-A0A957VRH1-F1
#
_cell.length_a   1.000
_cell.length_b   1.000
_cell.length_c   1.000
_cell.angle_alpha   90.00
_cell.angle_beta   90.00
_cell.angle_gamma   90.00
#
_symmetry.space_group_name_H-M   'P 1'
#
loop_
_entity.id
_entity.type
_entity.pdbx_description
1 polymer ?
#
loop_
_entity_poly.entity_id
_entity_poly.type
_entity_poly.pdbx_seq_one_letter_code
_entity_poly.pdbx_strand_id
1 'polypeptide(L)'
;RMETIDDEVTDEALRFIDEANESGKPFFVWYNTTAMHFRTHVAEKHVGKSGQGFYNDAMVAHDENIGRMLDKLDELGIAEDTIVMYSTDNGVHYNTWPDAGITPFRSEKNTNWEGGWRVPAFVRWPGKFKAGTVLNGIVSMQEWLPTFLAAAGEPDIKEKLLEGYQAGDKTYKVHIDGFNILPYLMGEVDESPRNAFFYISDDGDIL
;
A
#
# COMPACT_ATOMS: atom_id res chain seq x y z
N ARG A 1 10.19 17.53 14.40
CA ARG A 1 9.45 17.16 13.16
C ARG A 1 9.44 15.65 12.93
N MET A 2 10.58 14.95 12.94
CA MET A 2 10.59 13.49 12.69
C MET A 2 9.71 12.69 13.65
N GLU A 3 9.56 13.12 14.90
CA GLU A 3 8.66 12.48 15.89
C GLU A 3 7.17 12.62 15.57
N THR A 4 6.77 13.65 14.81
CA THR A 4 5.36 14.04 14.60
C THR A 4 4.96 14.05 13.13
N ILE A 5 5.86 13.72 12.21
CA ILE A 5 5.65 13.86 10.77
C ILE A 5 4.49 13.01 10.28
N ASP A 6 4.29 11.81 10.82
CA ASP A 6 3.20 10.93 10.42
C ASP A 6 1.84 11.51 10.80
N ASP A 7 1.75 12.21 11.94
CA ASP A 7 0.54 12.94 12.31
C ASP A 7 0.28 14.10 11.35
N GLU A 8 1.32 14.87 10.98
CA GLU A 8 1.20 15.97 10.02
C GLU A 8 0.74 15.46 8.63
N VAL A 9 1.29 14.34 8.16
CA VAL A 9 0.88 13.72 6.89
C VAL A 9 -0.55 13.18 6.98
N THR A 10 -0.94 12.60 8.13
CA THR A 10 -2.33 12.15 8.37
C THR A 10 -3.29 13.32 8.32
N ASP A 11 -2.99 14.41 9.02
CA ASP A 11 -3.84 15.61 9.09
C ASP A 11 -4.06 16.22 7.69
N GLU A 12 -3.01 16.32 6.88
CA GLU A 12 -3.12 16.81 5.51
C GLU A 12 -3.89 15.86 4.58
N ALA A 13 -3.73 14.54 4.76
CA ALA A 13 -4.48 13.56 3.99
C ALA A 13 -5.99 13.61 4.33
N LEU A 14 -6.32 13.75 5.62
CA LEU A 14 -7.70 13.93 6.08
C LEU A 14 -8.32 15.23 5.53
N ARG A 15 -7.58 16.35 5.59
CA ARG A 15 -8.02 17.63 5.00
C ARG A 15 -8.29 17.49 3.51
N PHE A 16 -7.40 16.83 2.77
CA PHE A 16 -7.59 16.61 1.34
C PHE A 16 -8.82 15.74 1.05
N ILE A 17 -9.08 14.69 1.84
CA ILE A 17 -10.26 13.83 1.67
C ILE A 17 -11.55 14.64 1.89
N ASP A 18 -11.60 15.48 2.94
CA ASP A 18 -12.75 16.36 3.19
C ASP A 18 -13.00 17.28 1.98
N GLU A 19 -11.97 18.00 1.51
CA GLU A 19 -12.07 18.91 0.36
C GLU A 19 -12.45 18.20 -0.95
N ALA A 20 -11.89 17.01 -1.18
CA ALA A 20 -12.17 16.22 -2.37
C ALA A 20 -13.62 15.72 -2.39
N ASN A 21 -14.10 15.21 -1.24
CA ASN A 21 -15.48 14.75 -1.08
C ASN A 21 -16.47 15.91 -1.26
N GLU A 22 -16.22 17.07 -0.65
CA GLU A 22 -17.04 18.27 -0.84
C GLU A 22 -17.12 18.72 -2.30
N SER A 23 -16.04 18.53 -3.07
CA SER A 23 -16.00 18.87 -4.49
C SER A 23 -16.80 17.90 -5.39
N GLY A 24 -17.23 16.76 -4.85
CA GLY A 24 -17.96 15.72 -5.58
C GLY A 24 -17.11 15.01 -6.66
N LYS A 25 -15.78 15.09 -6.57
CA LYS A 25 -14.86 14.44 -7.52
C LYS A 25 -14.25 13.18 -6.91
N PRO A 26 -14.07 12.10 -7.68
CA PRO A 26 -13.24 10.98 -7.24
C PRO A 26 -11.83 11.46 -6.90
N PHE A 27 -11.21 10.83 -5.90
CA PHE A 27 -9.87 11.16 -5.46
C PHE A 27 -8.95 9.95 -5.42
N PHE A 28 -7.65 10.24 -5.40
CA PHE A 28 -6.61 9.25 -5.16
C PHE A 28 -5.65 9.82 -4.11
N VAL A 29 -5.48 9.09 -3.02
CA VAL A 29 -4.54 9.45 -1.95
C VAL A 29 -3.42 8.42 -1.93
N TRP A 30 -2.19 8.87 -2.18
CA TRP A 30 -1.00 8.09 -1.94
C TRP A 30 -0.41 8.47 -0.58
N TYR A 31 -0.91 7.81 0.46
CA TYR A 31 -0.56 8.07 1.84
C TYR A 31 0.69 7.28 2.26
N ASN A 32 1.79 7.99 2.48
CA ASN A 32 3.07 7.38 2.84
C ASN A 32 3.59 7.99 4.15
N THR A 33 3.51 7.22 5.22
CA THR A 33 4.12 7.54 6.51
C THR A 33 5.60 7.18 6.52
N THR A 34 6.30 7.66 7.53
CA THR A 34 7.74 7.43 7.72
C THR A 34 8.04 6.39 8.80
N ALA A 35 7.18 6.22 9.81
CA ALA A 35 7.32 5.11 10.74
C ALA A 35 7.11 3.77 10.00
N MET A 36 7.91 2.73 10.24
CA MET A 36 9.04 2.61 11.18
C MET A 36 10.39 2.52 10.44
N HIS A 37 10.64 3.42 9.50
CA HIS A 37 11.92 3.47 8.79
C HIS A 37 13.06 3.87 9.74
N PHE A 38 14.23 3.24 9.61
CA PHE A 38 15.41 3.56 10.40
C PHE A 38 15.89 5.00 10.14
N ARG A 39 16.15 5.84 11.15
CA ARG A 39 15.98 5.61 12.60
C ARG A 39 14.55 5.92 13.04
N THR A 40 13.96 5.07 13.88
CA THR A 40 12.61 5.28 14.40
C THR A 40 12.61 6.42 15.43
N HIS A 41 11.82 7.46 15.16
CA HIS A 41 11.63 8.61 16.04
C HIS A 41 10.22 8.58 16.64
N VAL A 42 10.10 8.16 17.90
CA VAL A 42 8.81 8.04 18.60
C VAL A 42 8.52 9.34 19.35
N ALA A 43 7.36 9.97 19.09
CA ALA A 43 6.92 11.09 19.93
C ALA A 43 6.68 10.65 21.37
N GLU A 44 6.96 11.55 22.33
CA GLU A 44 6.82 11.29 23.77
C GLU A 44 5.45 10.69 24.15
N LYS A 45 4.36 11.15 23.50
CA LYS A 45 2.99 10.66 23.72
C LYS A 45 2.76 9.19 23.36
N HIS A 46 3.64 8.58 22.58
CA HIS A 46 3.55 7.18 22.16
C HIS A 46 4.49 6.25 22.95
N VAL A 47 5.42 6.79 23.74
CA VAL A 47 6.39 5.97 24.48
C VAL A 47 5.68 5.06 25.48
N GLY A 48 5.96 3.76 25.41
CA GLY A 48 5.40 2.71 26.26
C GLY A 48 4.01 2.22 25.83
N LYS A 49 3.44 2.73 24.74
CA LYS A 49 2.07 2.45 24.32
C LYS A 49 1.82 0.98 23.96
N SER A 50 2.81 0.32 23.37
CA SER A 50 2.74 -1.10 23.02
C SER A 50 3.08 -2.03 24.19
N GLY A 51 3.81 -1.53 25.20
CA GLY A 51 4.47 -2.36 26.20
C GLY A 51 5.61 -3.24 25.66
N GLN A 52 6.03 -3.05 24.40
CA GLN A 52 6.98 -3.90 23.68
C GLN A 52 8.17 -3.12 23.09
N GLY A 53 8.42 -1.90 23.57
CA GLY A 53 9.54 -1.06 23.16
C GLY A 53 9.20 -0.08 22.03
N PHE A 54 10.12 0.85 21.78
CA PHE A 54 9.87 2.04 20.95
C PHE A 54 9.48 1.72 19.49
N TYR A 55 10.02 0.65 18.89
CA TYR A 55 9.65 0.26 17.52
C TYR A 55 8.17 -0.13 17.44
N ASN A 56 7.70 -0.92 18.41
CA ASN A 56 6.31 -1.35 18.50
C ASN A 56 5.39 -0.21 18.96
N ASP A 57 5.89 0.74 19.76
CA ASP A 57 5.17 1.97 20.09
C ASP A 57 4.87 2.80 18.83
N ALA A 58 5.84 2.94 17.93
CA ALA A 58 5.65 3.58 16.62
C ALA A 58 4.66 2.79 15.73
N MET A 59 4.71 1.46 15.76
CA MET A 59 3.77 0.63 15.00
C MET A 59 2.32 0.82 15.48
N VAL A 60 2.08 0.90 16.79
CA VAL A 60 0.75 1.20 17.34
C VAL A 60 0.32 2.61 16.96
N ALA A 61 1.22 3.60 17.01
CA ALA A 61 0.90 4.97 16.58
C ALA A 61 0.55 5.04 15.08
N HIS A 62 1.27 4.29 14.24
CA HIS A 62 0.97 4.18 12.81
C HIS A 62 -0.41 3.54 12.58
N ASP A 63 -0.72 2.43 13.27
CA ASP A 63 -2.03 1.76 13.19
C ASP A 63 -3.18 2.70 13.60
N GLU A 64 -3.00 3.52 14.63
CA GLU A 64 -3.98 4.54 15.01
C GLU A 64 -4.20 5.59 13.92
N ASN A 65 -3.14 6.02 13.23
CA ASN A 65 -3.27 6.93 12.09
C ASN A 65 -4.00 6.27 10.91
N ILE A 66 -3.80 4.96 10.66
CA ILE A 66 -4.63 4.21 9.72
C ILE A 66 -6.09 4.18 10.19
N GLY A 67 -6.34 3.95 11.48
CA GLY A 67 -7.68 4.03 12.08
C GLY A 67 -8.38 5.35 11.79
N ARG A 68 -7.69 6.48 12.00
CA ARG A 68 -8.21 7.82 11.67
C ARG A 68 -8.59 7.97 10.20
N MET A 69 -7.79 7.44 9.28
CA MET A 69 -8.08 7.47 7.85
C MET A 69 -9.32 6.65 7.52
N LEU A 70 -9.50 5.47 8.12
CA LEU A 70 -10.67 4.62 7.91
C LEU A 70 -11.93 5.23 8.52
N ASP A 71 -11.84 5.74 9.75
CA ASP A 71 -12.95 6.41 10.45
C ASP A 71 -13.46 7.62 9.65
N LYS A 72 -12.56 8.36 8.98
CA LYS A 72 -12.94 9.47 8.10
C LYS A 72 -13.79 9.01 6.91
N LEU A 73 -13.45 7.88 6.28
CA LEU A 73 -14.27 7.34 5.18
C LEU A 73 -15.67 6.91 5.66
N ASP A 74 -15.75 6.37 6.88
CA ASP A 74 -17.02 5.98 7.50
C ASP A 74 -17.84 7.22 7.93
N GLU A 75 -17.21 8.25 8.51
CA GLU A 75 -17.82 9.53 8.88
C GLU A 75 -18.47 10.22 7.68
N LEU A 76 -17.76 10.26 6.55
CA LEU A 76 -18.24 10.85 5.31
C LEU A 76 -19.26 9.96 4.57
N GLY A 77 -19.43 8.70 4.98
CA GLY A 77 -20.34 7.75 4.35
C GLY A 77 -19.88 7.27 2.97
N ILE A 78 -18.58 7.34 2.66
CA ILE A 78 -18.00 7.03 1.34
C ILE A 78 -17.20 5.71 1.33
N ALA A 79 -17.19 4.97 2.43
CA ALA A 79 -16.42 3.74 2.55
C ALA A 79 -16.77 2.67 1.49
N GLU A 80 -18.05 2.50 1.14
CA GLU A 80 -18.51 1.56 0.10
C GLU A 80 -18.07 1.94 -1.32
N ASP A 81 -17.70 3.21 -1.55
CA ASP A 81 -17.22 3.73 -2.83
C ASP A 81 -15.70 3.99 -2.83
N THR A 82 -14.99 3.54 -1.79
CA THR A 82 -13.55 3.75 -1.64
C THR A 82 -12.81 2.42 -1.57
N ILE A 83 -11.81 2.25 -2.45
CA ILE A 83 -10.82 1.17 -2.33
C ILE A 83 -9.71 1.65 -1.38
N VAL A 84 -9.44 0.88 -0.34
CA VAL A 84 -8.25 1.06 0.51
C VAL A 84 -7.33 -0.13 0.33
N MET A 85 -6.09 0.13 -0.07
CA MET A 85 -5.00 -0.83 -0.11
C MET A 85 -3.94 -0.37 0.89
N TYR A 86 -3.54 -1.27 1.78
CA TYR A 86 -2.46 -1.07 2.74
C TYR A 86 -1.36 -2.09 2.48
N SER A 87 -0.11 -1.63 2.48
CA SER A 87 1.07 -2.49 2.39
C SER A 87 2.35 -1.72 2.81
N THR A 88 3.52 -2.37 2.71
CA THR A 88 4.84 -1.76 2.94
C THR A 88 5.68 -1.84 1.67
N ASP A 89 6.69 -0.98 1.54
CA ASP A 89 7.53 -0.88 0.34
C ASP A 89 8.57 -2.01 0.23
N ASN A 90 9.02 -2.55 1.37
CA ASN A 90 9.91 -3.71 1.47
C ASN A 90 9.73 -4.43 2.82
N GLY A 91 10.49 -5.51 3.00
CA GLY A 91 10.59 -6.25 4.25
C GLY A 91 11.39 -5.54 5.35
N VAL A 92 11.60 -6.21 6.47
CA VAL A 92 12.15 -5.59 7.70
C VAL A 92 13.64 -5.25 7.58
N HIS A 93 14.10 -4.27 8.36
CA HIS A 93 15.50 -3.84 8.43
C HIS A 93 16.23 -4.54 9.62
N TYR A 94 16.42 -5.86 9.60
CA TYR A 94 16.97 -6.62 10.76
C TYR A 94 18.36 -6.16 11.22
N ASN A 95 19.22 -5.75 10.30
CA ASN A 95 20.59 -5.32 10.56
C ASN A 95 20.72 -4.05 11.41
N THR A 96 19.59 -3.38 11.74
CA THR A 96 19.54 -2.21 12.64
C THR A 96 18.97 -2.51 14.02
N TRP A 97 18.84 -3.79 14.39
CA TRP A 97 18.42 -4.20 15.74
C TRP A 97 19.15 -3.40 16.84
N PRO A 98 18.45 -2.87 17.86
CA PRO A 98 17.05 -3.10 18.20
C PRO A 98 16.01 -2.23 17.48
N ASP A 99 16.42 -1.33 16.58
CA ASP A 99 15.52 -0.51 15.77
C ASP A 99 15.15 -1.25 14.48
N ALA A 100 14.34 -2.30 14.63
CA ALA A 100 14.01 -3.22 13.55
C ALA A 100 12.66 -3.91 13.78
N GLY A 101 11.97 -4.21 12.68
CA GLY A 101 10.80 -5.08 12.68
C GLY A 101 11.17 -6.55 12.70
N ILE A 102 10.15 -7.42 12.72
CA ILE A 102 10.31 -8.88 12.64
C ILE A 102 9.52 -9.45 11.46
N THR A 103 10.08 -10.48 10.83
CA THR A 103 9.46 -11.25 9.75
C THR A 103 9.63 -12.75 10.01
N PRO A 104 8.60 -13.59 9.75
CA PRO A 104 8.74 -15.04 9.84
C PRO A 104 9.53 -15.62 8.66
N PHE A 105 9.79 -14.81 7.64
CA PHE A 105 10.47 -15.22 6.42
C PHE A 105 11.98 -15.09 6.53
N ARG A 106 12.70 -15.78 5.64
CA ARG A 106 14.16 -15.74 5.62
C ARG A 106 14.65 -14.35 5.24
N SER A 107 15.63 -13.83 5.99
CA SER A 107 16.35 -12.58 5.71
C SER A 107 15.51 -11.30 5.84
N GLU A 108 15.89 -10.24 5.14
CA GLU A 108 15.55 -8.84 5.44
C GLU A 108 15.67 -7.94 4.20
N LYS A 109 15.38 -6.65 4.34
CA LYS A 109 15.61 -5.60 3.33
C LYS A 109 17.01 -5.73 2.70
N ASN A 110 17.10 -5.42 1.41
CA ASN A 110 18.33 -5.51 0.61
C ASN A 110 18.84 -6.95 0.38
N THR A 111 17.94 -7.93 0.41
CA THR A 111 18.23 -9.33 0.05
C THR A 111 17.16 -9.87 -0.89
N ASN A 112 17.43 -11.00 -1.57
CA ASN A 112 16.50 -11.67 -2.48
C ASN A 112 15.66 -12.78 -1.82
N TRP A 113 15.62 -12.81 -0.49
CA TRP A 113 14.79 -13.77 0.23
C TRP A 113 13.42 -13.17 0.54
N GLU A 114 12.45 -14.05 0.81
CA GLU A 114 11.08 -13.69 1.16
C GLU A 114 10.98 -12.60 2.24
N GLY A 115 11.88 -12.56 3.22
CA GLY A 115 11.88 -11.55 4.29
C GLY A 115 12.24 -10.14 3.85
N GLY A 116 12.77 -9.95 2.63
CA GLY A 116 13.03 -8.64 2.03
C GLY A 116 11.94 -8.17 1.06
N TRP A 117 11.13 -9.08 0.52
CA TRP A 117 10.20 -8.82 -0.60
C TRP A 117 8.73 -9.09 -0.27
N ARG A 118 8.45 -10.04 0.63
CA ARG A 118 7.08 -10.40 1.00
C ARG A 118 6.59 -9.48 2.11
N VAL A 119 5.59 -8.68 1.77
CA VAL A 119 5.05 -7.61 2.62
C VAL A 119 3.60 -7.92 3.02
N PRO A 120 3.09 -7.36 4.13
CA PRO A 120 1.66 -7.41 4.43
C PRO A 120 0.88 -6.69 3.33
N ALA A 121 -0.29 -7.22 2.97
CA ALA A 121 -1.19 -6.56 2.03
C ALA A 121 -2.63 -6.75 2.52
N PHE A 122 -3.31 -5.65 2.83
CA PHE A 122 -4.73 -5.64 3.17
C PHE A 122 -5.46 -4.76 2.17
N VAL A 123 -6.60 -5.24 1.67
CA VAL A 123 -7.38 -4.53 0.68
C VAL A 123 -8.83 -4.60 1.07
N ARG A 124 -9.52 -3.46 1.07
CA ARG A 124 -10.97 -3.40 1.26
C ARG A 124 -11.61 -2.55 0.18
N TRP A 125 -12.76 -3.03 -0.28
CA TRP A 125 -13.76 -2.28 -1.01
C TRP A 125 -15.11 -2.83 -0.56
N PRO A 126 -15.70 -2.28 0.51
CA PRO A 126 -16.98 -2.73 1.03
C PRO A 126 -18.03 -2.83 -0.09
N GLY A 127 -18.88 -3.86 -0.03
CA GLY A 127 -19.88 -4.15 -1.07
C GLY A 127 -19.34 -4.77 -2.36
N LYS A 128 -18.02 -4.70 -2.62
CA LYS A 128 -17.38 -5.31 -3.81
C LYS A 128 -16.50 -6.52 -3.47
N PHE A 129 -15.71 -6.43 -2.40
CA PHE A 129 -14.85 -7.52 -1.96
C PHE A 129 -15.48 -8.24 -0.78
N LYS A 130 -15.45 -9.59 -0.80
CA LYS A 130 -15.94 -10.40 0.31
C LYS A 130 -15.02 -10.21 1.53
N ALA A 131 -15.56 -9.65 2.60
CA ALA A 131 -14.83 -9.44 3.85
C ALA A 131 -14.29 -10.75 4.45
N GLY A 132 -13.12 -10.68 5.10
CA GLY A 132 -12.47 -11.82 5.75
C GLY A 132 -11.91 -12.88 4.78
N THR A 133 -11.78 -12.54 3.49
CA THR A 133 -11.21 -13.44 2.48
C THR A 133 -9.69 -13.43 2.55
N VAL A 134 -9.08 -14.61 2.42
CA VAL A 134 -7.63 -14.78 2.28
C VAL A 134 -7.34 -15.28 0.87
N LEU A 135 -6.50 -14.53 0.15
CA LEU A 135 -6.07 -14.82 -1.21
C LEU A 135 -4.57 -15.19 -1.18
N ASN A 136 -4.23 -16.37 -1.67
CA ASN A 136 -2.86 -16.91 -1.64
C ASN A 136 -2.14 -16.86 -2.99
N GLY A 137 -2.79 -16.33 -4.03
CA GLY A 137 -2.17 -16.13 -5.34
C GLY A 137 -1.04 -15.09 -5.28
N ILE A 138 -0.14 -15.14 -6.24
CA ILE A 138 0.99 -14.19 -6.31
C ILE A 138 0.45 -12.84 -6.75
N VAL A 139 0.78 -11.79 -6.01
CA VAL A 139 0.52 -10.38 -6.35
C VAL A 139 1.79 -9.59 -6.04
N SER A 140 2.15 -8.67 -6.92
CA SER A 140 3.24 -7.71 -6.76
C SER A 140 2.67 -6.30 -6.67
N MET A 141 3.51 -5.35 -6.25
CA MET A 141 3.15 -3.94 -6.24
C MET A 141 2.80 -3.39 -7.64
N GLN A 142 3.26 -4.05 -8.70
CA GLN A 142 3.03 -3.63 -10.08
C GLN A 142 1.56 -3.81 -10.50
N GLU A 143 0.81 -4.70 -9.87
CA GLU A 143 -0.62 -4.92 -10.15
C GLU A 143 -1.50 -3.72 -9.81
N TRP A 144 -1.09 -2.87 -8.86
CA TRP A 144 -1.97 -1.83 -8.33
C TRP A 144 -2.28 -0.72 -9.33
N LEU A 145 -1.31 -0.35 -10.18
CA LEU A 145 -1.56 0.64 -11.25
C LEU A 145 -2.69 0.19 -12.21
N PRO A 146 -2.59 -0.96 -12.91
CA PRO A 146 -3.67 -1.39 -13.79
C PRO A 146 -4.95 -1.75 -13.03
N THR A 147 -4.87 -2.20 -11.78
CA THR A 147 -6.07 -2.55 -10.99
C THR A 147 -6.86 -1.31 -10.57
N PHE A 148 -6.20 -0.25 -10.11
CA PHE A 148 -6.88 1.01 -9.77
C PHE A 148 -7.46 1.69 -11.01
N LEU A 149 -6.75 1.65 -12.14
CA LEU A 149 -7.28 2.18 -13.40
C LEU A 149 -8.46 1.36 -13.91
N ALA A 150 -8.44 0.03 -13.77
CA ALA A 150 -9.60 -0.81 -14.06
C ALA A 150 -10.81 -0.44 -13.19
N ALA A 151 -10.60 -0.23 -11.88
CA ALA A 151 -11.67 0.23 -10.99
C ALA A 151 -12.20 1.62 -11.37
N ALA A 152 -11.35 2.49 -11.91
CA ALA A 152 -11.72 3.80 -12.44
C ALA A 152 -12.33 3.77 -13.87
N GLY A 153 -12.55 2.59 -14.44
CA GLY A 153 -13.19 2.42 -15.77
C GLY A 153 -12.21 2.25 -16.95
N GLU A 154 -10.93 2.04 -16.69
CA GLU A 154 -9.87 1.82 -17.69
C GLU A 154 -9.26 0.41 -17.59
N PRO A 155 -10.03 -0.68 -17.87
CA PRO A 155 -9.58 -2.05 -17.63
C PRO A 155 -8.46 -2.53 -18.56
N ASP A 156 -8.37 -1.95 -19.76
CA ASP A 156 -7.42 -2.35 -20.82
C ASP A 156 -6.19 -1.42 -20.87
N ILE A 157 -5.84 -0.77 -19.75
CA ILE A 157 -4.78 0.25 -19.73
C ILE A 157 -3.41 -0.32 -20.13
N LYS A 158 -3.16 -1.60 -19.84
CA LYS A 158 -1.89 -2.26 -20.19
C LYS A 158 -1.69 -2.28 -21.71
N GLU A 159 -2.72 -2.68 -22.46
CA GLU A 159 -2.75 -2.73 -23.91
C GLU A 159 -2.68 -1.32 -24.49
N LYS A 160 -3.46 -0.37 -23.94
CA LYS A 160 -3.46 1.03 -24.37
C LYS A 160 -2.08 1.69 -24.22
N LEU A 161 -1.40 1.47 -23.09
CA LEU A 161 -0.05 2.01 -22.85
C LEU A 161 0.99 1.41 -23.80
N LEU A 162 0.82 0.14 -24.20
CA LEU A 162 1.72 -0.51 -25.16
C LEU A 162 1.62 0.12 -26.56
N GLU A 163 0.40 0.44 -26.99
CA GLU A 163 0.15 1.08 -28.29
C GLU A 163 0.49 2.58 -28.27
N GLY A 164 0.25 3.24 -27.15
CA GLY A 164 0.40 4.68 -26.94
C GLY A 164 -0.89 5.28 -26.38
N TYR A 165 -0.84 5.81 -25.16
CA TYR A 165 -2.01 6.35 -24.46
C TYR A 165 -1.76 7.79 -23.99
N GLN A 166 -2.72 8.68 -24.24
CA GLN A 166 -2.67 10.07 -23.78
C GLN A 166 -3.24 10.16 -22.37
N ALA A 167 -2.41 10.52 -21.40
CA ALA A 167 -2.82 10.81 -20.03
C ALA A 167 -2.48 12.27 -19.69
N GLY A 168 -3.51 13.10 -19.56
CA GLY A 168 -3.37 14.56 -19.43
C GLY A 168 -2.65 15.14 -20.65
N ASP A 169 -1.51 15.79 -20.40
CA ASP A 169 -0.74 16.51 -21.42
C ASP A 169 0.34 15.64 -22.06
N LYS A 170 0.50 14.38 -21.61
CA LYS A 170 1.57 13.48 -22.04
C LYS A 170 1.04 12.23 -22.72
N THR A 171 1.70 11.83 -23.81
CA THR A 171 1.52 10.49 -24.39
C THR A 171 2.54 9.53 -23.80
N TYR A 172 2.08 8.42 -23.24
CA TYR A 172 2.91 7.33 -22.74
C TYR A 172 2.87 6.18 -23.73
N LYS A 173 4.05 5.68 -24.14
CA LYS A 173 4.19 4.42 -24.87
C LYS A 173 5.15 3.52 -24.11
N VAL A 174 4.61 2.69 -23.22
CA VAL A 174 5.36 1.90 -22.26
C VAL A 174 4.73 0.53 -22.09
N HIS A 175 5.55 -0.47 -21.80
CA HIS A 175 5.09 -1.79 -21.42
C HIS A 175 5.10 -1.89 -19.89
N ILE A 176 3.93 -2.03 -19.26
CA ILE A 176 3.83 -2.24 -17.82
C ILE A 176 3.78 -3.74 -17.49
N ASP A 177 4.40 -4.15 -16.40
CA ASP A 177 4.49 -5.56 -16.00
C ASP A 177 3.33 -6.02 -15.11
N GLY A 178 2.54 -5.08 -14.59
CA GLY A 178 1.38 -5.35 -13.77
C GLY A 178 0.23 -5.99 -14.54
N PHE A 179 -0.64 -6.69 -13.82
CA PHE A 179 -1.91 -7.21 -14.33
C PHE A 179 -3.09 -6.61 -13.56
N ASN A 180 -4.24 -6.46 -14.22
CA ASN A 180 -5.48 -6.14 -13.52
C ASN A 180 -5.93 -7.35 -12.68
N ILE A 181 -5.91 -7.21 -11.36
CA ILE A 181 -6.34 -8.26 -10.42
C ILE A 181 -7.74 -8.04 -9.86
N LEU A 182 -8.51 -7.09 -10.39
CA LEU A 182 -9.84 -6.78 -9.87
C LEU A 182 -10.80 -7.99 -9.89
N PRO A 183 -10.87 -8.82 -10.97
CA PRO A 183 -11.68 -10.04 -10.96
C PRO A 183 -11.26 -11.03 -9.87
N TYR A 184 -9.95 -11.12 -9.59
CA TYR A 184 -9.42 -11.98 -8.53
C TYR A 184 -9.84 -11.49 -7.14
N LEU A 185 -9.74 -10.17 -6.89
CA LEU A 185 -10.16 -9.54 -5.62
C LEU A 185 -11.68 -9.62 -5.40
N MET A 186 -12.48 -9.59 -6.46
CA MET A 186 -13.94 -9.75 -6.42
C MET A 186 -14.38 -11.23 -6.27
N GLY A 187 -13.46 -12.19 -6.42
CA GLY A 187 -13.77 -13.62 -6.39
C GLY A 187 -14.50 -14.12 -7.63
N GLU A 188 -14.37 -13.42 -8.75
CA GLU A 188 -14.89 -13.84 -10.06
C GLU A 188 -14.00 -14.91 -10.71
N VAL A 189 -12.72 -14.95 -10.32
CA VAL A 189 -11.75 -15.97 -10.70
C VAL A 189 -10.99 -16.45 -9.47
N ASP A 190 -10.62 -17.74 -9.45
CA ASP A 190 -9.96 -18.38 -8.31
C ASP A 190 -8.44 -18.16 -8.28
N GLU A 191 -7.83 -17.81 -9.41
CA GLU A 191 -6.38 -17.69 -9.58
C GLU A 191 -5.97 -16.26 -9.89
N SER A 192 -4.86 -15.83 -9.31
CA SER A 192 -4.20 -14.58 -9.70
C SER A 192 -3.69 -14.69 -11.14
N PRO A 193 -3.84 -13.64 -11.97
CA PRO A 193 -3.25 -13.62 -13.31
C PRO A 193 -1.71 -13.65 -13.29
N ARG A 194 -1.08 -13.31 -12.15
CA ARG A 194 0.37 -13.40 -12.00
C ARG A 194 0.77 -14.82 -11.57
N ASN A 195 1.51 -15.49 -12.45
CA ASN A 195 2.08 -16.83 -12.22
C ASN A 195 3.61 -16.84 -12.10
N ALA A 196 4.26 -15.68 -12.21
CA ALA A 196 5.70 -15.52 -12.10
C ALA A 196 6.06 -14.22 -11.36
N PHE A 197 7.20 -14.24 -10.69
CA PHE A 197 7.78 -13.11 -9.98
C PHE A 197 9.27 -13.04 -10.30
N PHE A 198 9.77 -11.84 -10.60
CA PHE A 198 11.19 -11.60 -10.86
C PHE A 198 11.75 -10.80 -9.70
N TYR A 199 12.80 -11.33 -9.06
CA TYR A 199 13.58 -10.60 -8.06
C TYR A 199 14.66 -9.83 -8.81
N ILE A 200 14.59 -8.50 -8.75
CA ILE A 200 15.53 -7.62 -9.46
C ILE A 200 16.34 -6.85 -8.42
N SER A 201 17.67 -6.87 -8.53
CA SER A 201 18.55 -6.09 -7.65
C SER A 201 18.55 -4.60 -8.02
N ASP A 202 19.08 -3.75 -7.13
CA ASP A 202 19.27 -2.33 -7.40
C ASP A 202 20.24 -2.06 -8.58
N ASP A 203 21.08 -3.04 -8.91
CA ASP A 203 22.00 -3.01 -10.07
C ASP A 203 21.36 -3.53 -11.37
N GLY A 204 20.09 -3.97 -11.31
CA GLY A 204 19.35 -4.48 -12.47
C GLY A 204 19.58 -5.96 -12.78
N ASP A 205 20.22 -6.70 -11.87
CA ASP A 205 20.40 -8.16 -12.02
C ASP A 205 19.09 -8.90 -11.71
N ILE A 206 18.85 -10.00 -12.41
CA ILE A 206 17.81 -10.96 -12.05
C ILE A 206 18.43 -11.98 -11.08
N LEU A 207 17.94 -11.99 -9.84
CA LEU A 207 18.48 -12.76 -8.70
C LEU A 207 17.92 -14.18 -8.59
#